data_AF-A0A0D2L7R5-F1
#
_entry.id   AF-A0A0D2L7R5-F1
#
_cell.length_a   1.000
_cell.length_b   1.000
_cell.length_c   1.000
_cell.angle_alpha   90.00
_cell.angle_beta   90.00
_cell.angle_gamma   90.00
#
_symmetry.space_group_name_H-M   'P 1'
#
loop_
_entity.id
_entity.type
_entity.pdbx_description
1 polymer ?
#
loop_
_entity_poly.entity_id
_entity_poly.type
_entity_poly.pdbx_seq_one_letter_code
_entity_poly.pdbx_strand_id
1 'polypeptide(L)'
;MNLAFDRSLIGPAMYFGLQGEGQPLGRYDDMWAGWCSKVVCDHLGLGVKTGLPYIFHSKASNPFTNLRKEYKGIFWQEEIVPFIQSMQLSQEAASVADCYLEISEKVRSELTIDPYFLKLADAMATWIQCWEALNPTPTATLTPDPTPAPAAGAPAPEVEAAT
;
A
#
# COMPACT_ATOMS: atom_id res chain seq x y z
N MET A 1 11.69 4.07 13.32
CA MET A 1 10.47 4.80 12.94
C MET A 1 9.29 4.13 13.63
N ASN A 2 8.28 4.87 14.07
CA ASN A 2 7.01 4.29 14.49
C ASN A 2 6.03 4.46 13.33
N LEU A 3 5.60 3.36 12.73
CA LEU A 3 4.68 3.34 11.60
C LEU A 3 3.47 2.47 11.98
N ALA A 4 2.28 2.98 11.70
CA ALA A 4 1.03 2.23 11.78
C ALA A 4 0.22 2.53 10.52
N PHE A 5 -0.47 1.53 10.00
CA PHE A 5 -1.31 1.64 8.82
C PHE A 5 -2.46 0.65 8.91
N ASP A 6 -3.57 0.96 8.24
CA ASP A 6 -4.66 0.01 8.06
C ASP A 6 -4.27 -0.99 6.97
N ARG A 7 -4.07 -2.24 7.38
CA ARG A 7 -3.65 -3.34 6.50
C ARG A 7 -4.62 -3.52 5.33
N SER A 8 -5.93 -3.43 5.59
CA SER A 8 -6.96 -3.63 4.58
C SER A 8 -7.02 -2.48 3.58
N LEU A 9 -6.64 -1.28 4.03
CA LEU A 9 -6.75 -0.05 3.24
C LEU A 9 -5.52 0.22 2.37
N ILE A 10 -4.30 0.06 2.87
CA ILE A 10 -3.06 0.48 2.17
C ILE A 10 -1.98 -0.60 2.15
N GLY A 11 -2.25 -1.77 2.71
CA GLY A 11 -1.29 -2.87 2.85
C GLY A 11 -0.53 -3.26 1.57
N PRO A 12 -1.16 -3.35 0.38
CA PRO A 12 -0.43 -3.66 -0.84
C PRO A 12 0.66 -2.64 -1.20
N ALA A 13 0.53 -1.37 -0.80
CA ALA A 13 1.56 -0.34 -1.05
C ALA A 13 2.68 -0.32 0.00
N MET A 14 2.57 -1.11 1.08
CA MET A 14 3.53 -1.13 2.18
C MET A 14 4.68 -2.11 1.94
N TYR A 15 5.42 -1.91 0.85
CA TYR A 15 6.63 -2.65 0.53
C TYR A 15 7.88 -1.77 0.60
N PHE A 16 8.84 -2.23 1.40
CA PHE A 16 10.10 -1.52 1.72
C PHE A 16 11.18 -1.75 0.66
N GLY A 17 10.86 -2.45 -0.43
CA GLY A 17 11.83 -2.79 -1.45
C GLY A 17 12.67 -4.02 -1.08
N LEU A 18 13.80 -4.17 -1.78
CA LEU A 18 14.66 -5.34 -1.60
C LEU A 18 15.35 -5.25 -0.24
N GLN A 19 14.96 -6.13 0.69
CA GLN A 19 15.56 -6.26 2.00
C GLN A 19 16.61 -7.38 2.02
N GLY A 20 17.61 -7.24 2.88
CA GLY A 20 18.69 -8.22 3.06
C GLY A 20 20.09 -7.60 2.97
N GLU A 21 21.11 -8.41 3.25
CA GLU A 21 22.50 -7.98 3.19
C GLU A 21 22.91 -7.60 1.75
N GLY A 22 23.66 -6.50 1.60
CA GLY A 22 24.17 -6.04 0.32
C GLY A 22 23.21 -5.22 -0.54
N GLN A 23 21.98 -4.94 -0.06
CA GLN A 23 21.03 -4.11 -0.80
C GLN A 23 21.44 -2.62 -0.76
N PRO A 24 21.54 -1.94 -1.91
CA PRO A 24 22.13 -0.60 -2.00
C PRO A 24 21.20 0.51 -1.48
N LEU A 25 19.88 0.31 -1.51
CA LEU A 25 18.91 1.26 -0.97
C LEU A 25 18.92 1.24 0.56
N GLY A 26 19.10 0.05 1.17
CA GLY A 26 19.49 -0.14 2.56
C GLY A 26 18.70 0.67 3.58
N ARG A 27 19.23 1.84 3.97
CA ARG A 27 18.69 2.74 5.02
C ARG A 27 17.60 3.71 4.56
N TYR A 28 17.21 3.64 3.29
CA TYR A 28 16.19 4.49 2.66
C TYR A 28 14.96 3.67 2.23
N ASP A 29 14.88 2.41 2.66
CA ASP A 29 13.83 1.46 2.35
C ASP A 29 12.47 1.89 2.93
N ASP A 30 12.48 2.43 4.15
CA ASP A 30 11.31 3.01 4.80
C ASP A 30 10.83 4.30 4.12
N MET A 31 11.76 5.13 3.64
CA MET A 31 11.44 6.32 2.84
C MET A 31 10.81 5.94 1.51
N TRP A 32 11.35 4.92 0.82
CA TRP A 32 10.77 4.38 -0.42
C TRP A 32 9.32 3.91 -0.23
N ALA A 33 9.07 3.06 0.77
CA ALA A 33 7.72 2.59 1.09
C ALA A 33 6.77 3.77 1.34
N GLY A 34 7.22 4.75 2.12
CA GLY A 34 6.45 5.95 2.44
C GLY A 34 6.10 6.79 1.22
N TRP A 35 7.05 6.98 0.31
CA TRP A 35 6.84 7.72 -0.94
C TRP A 35 5.86 7.05 -1.88
N CYS A 36 6.05 5.75 -2.16
CA CYS A 36 5.10 5.01 -3.01
C CYS A 36 3.70 5.01 -2.37
N SER A 37 3.61 4.75 -1.06
CA SER A 37 2.33 4.81 -0.35
C SER A 37 1.67 6.19 -0.43
N LYS A 38 2.45 7.28 -0.38
CA LYS A 38 1.93 8.64 -0.51
C LYS A 38 1.33 8.90 -1.89
N VAL A 39 2.01 8.47 -2.96
CA VAL A 39 1.48 8.58 -4.33
C VAL A 39 0.15 7.85 -4.45
N VAL A 40 0.06 6.63 -3.94
CA VAL A 40 -1.20 5.86 -3.94
C VAL A 40 -2.28 6.53 -3.11
N CYS A 41 -1.94 7.00 -1.91
CA CYS A 41 -2.90 7.69 -1.05
C CYS A 41 -3.45 8.95 -1.71
N ASP A 42 -2.60 9.76 -2.36
CA ASP A 42 -3.04 10.98 -3.03
C ASP A 42 -3.96 10.67 -4.21
N HIS A 43 -3.64 9.66 -5.00
CA HIS A 43 -4.45 9.23 -6.14
C HIS A 43 -5.83 8.72 -5.72
N LEU A 44 -5.89 7.92 -4.65
CA LEU A 44 -7.13 7.31 -4.15
C LEU A 44 -7.87 8.18 -3.11
N GLY A 45 -7.36 9.38 -2.78
CA GLY A 45 -7.96 10.27 -1.78
C GLY A 45 -7.88 9.75 -0.33
N LEU A 46 -6.86 8.96 0.00
CA LEU A 46 -6.63 8.42 1.34
C LEU A 46 -5.81 9.37 2.21
N GLY A 47 -6.02 9.31 3.52
CA GLY A 47 -5.36 10.18 4.49
C GLY A 47 -4.02 9.62 4.99
N VAL A 48 -2.99 10.47 5.04
CA VAL A 48 -1.74 10.22 5.76
C VAL A 48 -1.60 11.22 6.89
N LYS A 49 -1.30 10.72 8.11
CA LYS A 49 -1.07 11.57 9.28
C LYS A 49 0.36 11.40 9.77
N THR A 50 1.06 12.52 9.92
CA THR A 50 2.37 12.58 10.55
C THR A 50 2.27 13.18 11.96
N GLY A 51 3.17 12.75 12.85
CA GLY A 51 3.26 13.26 14.21
C GLY A 51 4.59 13.97 14.46
N LEU A 52 4.69 14.69 15.58
CA LEU A 52 5.95 15.28 16.02
C LEU A 52 6.93 14.17 16.46
N PRO A 53 8.24 14.35 16.26
CA PRO A 53 9.23 13.43 16.78
C PRO A 53 9.30 13.56 18.31
N TYR A 54 8.84 12.54 19.04
CA TYR A 54 8.85 12.53 20.51
C TYR A 54 10.06 11.80 21.11
N ILE A 55 10.88 11.13 20.29
CA ILE A 55 12.00 10.31 20.74
C ILE A 55 13.32 10.93 20.29
N PHE A 56 14.17 11.26 21.26
CA PHE A 56 15.56 11.61 21.00
C PHE A 56 16.41 10.34 20.96
N HIS A 57 16.97 10.02 19.79
CA HIS A 57 17.82 8.85 19.61
C HIS A 57 19.29 9.28 19.45
N SER A 58 20.09 9.18 20.53
CA SER A 58 21.53 9.37 20.44
C SER A 58 22.19 8.18 19.74
N LYS A 59 22.43 8.29 18.42
CA LYS A 59 23.14 7.24 17.66
C LYS A 59 24.63 7.26 18.03
N ALA A 60 25.09 6.30 18.83
CA ALA A 60 26.49 6.14 19.24
C ALA A 60 27.35 5.35 18.22
N SER A 61 27.10 5.50 16.93
CA SER A 61 27.79 4.75 15.86
C SER A 61 28.75 5.64 15.08
N ASN A 62 29.82 5.07 14.54
CA ASN A 62 30.82 5.80 13.76
C ASN A 62 30.18 6.50 12.52
N PRO A 63 30.26 7.84 12.41
CA PRO A 63 29.58 8.58 11.35
C PRO A 63 30.11 8.26 9.95
N PHE A 64 31.42 8.03 9.80
CA PHE A 64 32.01 7.69 8.50
C PHE A 64 31.60 6.31 7.99
N THR A 65 31.41 5.35 8.90
CA THR A 65 30.90 4.02 8.54
C THR A 65 29.46 4.09 8.05
N ASN A 66 28.65 4.96 8.67
CA ASN A 66 27.28 5.21 8.23
C ASN A 66 27.22 5.90 6.88
N LEU A 67 28.03 6.94 6.69
CA LEU A 67 28.09 7.68 5.43
C LEU A 67 28.45 6.75 4.26
N ARG A 68 29.42 5.84 4.44
CA ARG A 68 29.77 4.84 3.41
C ARG A 68 28.63 3.88 3.06
N LYS A 69 27.74 3.58 4.02
CA LYS A 69 26.56 2.74 3.78
C LYS A 69 25.42 3.54 3.11
N GLU A 70 25.36 4.83 3.38
CA GLU A 70 24.27 5.72 2.94
C GLU A 70 24.58 6.45 1.61
N TYR A 71 25.86 6.54 1.20
CA TYR A 71 26.29 7.45 0.13
C TYR A 71 25.51 7.28 -1.19
N LYS A 72 25.25 6.03 -1.61
CA LYS A 72 24.48 5.77 -2.84
C LYS A 72 23.06 6.29 -2.72
N GLY A 73 22.40 6.02 -1.60
CA GLY A 73 21.04 6.48 -1.36
C GLY A 73 20.93 8.00 -1.26
N ILE A 74 21.94 8.68 -0.70
CA ILE A 74 22.00 10.16 -0.72
C ILE A 74 22.01 10.66 -2.16
N PHE A 75 22.89 10.12 -3.00
CA PHE A 75 22.98 10.54 -4.40
C PHE A 75 21.73 10.19 -5.21
N TRP A 76 21.19 8.98 -5.06
CA TRP A 76 20.01 8.55 -5.79
C TRP A 76 18.75 9.34 -5.43
N GLN A 77 18.65 9.89 -4.22
CA GLN A 77 17.50 10.68 -3.81
C GLN A 77 17.30 11.95 -4.64
N GLU A 78 18.37 12.52 -5.19
CA GLU A 78 18.29 13.69 -6.09
C GLU A 78 17.46 13.38 -7.34
N GLU A 79 17.39 12.11 -7.75
CA GLU A 79 16.61 11.65 -8.90
C GLU A 79 15.29 10.99 -8.47
N ILE A 80 15.30 10.19 -7.39
CA ILE A 80 14.10 9.49 -6.89
C ILE A 80 13.03 10.48 -6.45
N VAL A 81 13.39 11.52 -5.67
CA VAL A 81 12.40 12.42 -5.08
C VAL A 81 11.64 13.20 -6.15
N PRO A 82 12.29 13.85 -7.14
CA PRO A 82 11.58 14.49 -8.25
C PRO A 82 10.74 13.50 -9.06
N PHE A 83 11.26 12.30 -9.31
CA PHE A 83 10.54 11.24 -10.03
C PHE A 83 9.23 10.83 -9.32
N ILE A 84 9.26 10.58 -8.01
CA ILE A 84 8.06 10.27 -7.23
C ILE A 84 7.11 11.47 -7.23
N GLN A 85 7.62 12.70 -7.04
CA GLN A 85 6.79 13.90 -6.93
C GLN A 85 6.08 14.27 -8.24
N SER A 86 6.67 13.95 -9.39
CA SER A 86 6.07 14.19 -10.71
C SER A 86 5.11 13.09 -11.15
N MET A 87 5.08 11.96 -10.41
CA MET A 87 4.32 10.78 -10.79
C MET A 87 2.81 11.05 -10.76
N GLN A 88 2.17 10.80 -11.89
CA GLN A 88 0.71 10.81 -12.03
C GLN A 88 0.28 9.40 -12.46
N LEU A 89 -0.70 8.86 -11.74
CA LEU A 89 -1.28 7.55 -12.03
C LEU A 89 -2.51 7.69 -12.91
N SER A 90 -2.80 6.63 -13.66
CA SER A 90 -3.96 6.55 -14.54
C SER A 90 -5.25 6.50 -13.71
N GLN A 91 -6.32 7.13 -14.20
CA GLN A 91 -7.62 7.11 -13.51
C GLN A 91 -8.26 5.72 -13.49
N GLU A 92 -7.80 4.83 -14.37
CA GLU A 92 -8.18 3.43 -14.43
C GLU A 92 -7.56 2.61 -13.28
N ALA A 93 -6.48 3.09 -12.65
CA ALA A 93 -5.91 2.49 -11.44
C ALA A 93 -6.81 2.76 -10.23
N ALA A 94 -7.83 1.91 -10.05
CA ALA A 94 -8.90 2.10 -9.06
C ALA A 94 -8.62 1.42 -7.71
N SER A 95 -7.65 0.51 -7.63
CA SER A 95 -7.24 -0.14 -6.38
C SER A 95 -5.79 0.17 -6.01
N VAL A 96 -5.44 -0.05 -4.74
CA VAL A 96 -4.06 0.11 -4.25
C VAL A 96 -3.09 -0.81 -4.99
N ALA A 97 -3.53 -2.04 -5.32
CA ALA A 97 -2.73 -2.99 -6.08
C ALA A 97 -2.48 -2.48 -7.50
N ASP A 98 -3.52 -1.99 -8.20
CA ASP A 98 -3.40 -1.42 -9.54
C ASP A 98 -2.45 -0.22 -9.55
N CYS A 99 -2.61 0.69 -8.58
CA CYS A 99 -1.75 1.85 -8.42
C CYS A 99 -0.30 1.42 -8.22
N TYR A 100 -0.05 0.45 -7.33
CA TYR A 100 1.31 0.02 -7.02
C TYR A 100 1.98 -0.73 -8.19
N LEU A 101 1.21 -1.49 -8.97
CA LEU A 101 1.67 -2.11 -10.21
C LEU A 101 2.02 -1.06 -11.27
N GLU A 102 1.21 0.00 -11.41
CA GLU A 102 1.55 1.10 -12.30
C GLU A 102 2.83 1.83 -11.86
N ILE A 103 2.99 2.09 -10.55
CA ILE A 103 4.24 2.65 -10.00
C ILE A 103 5.42 1.74 -10.36
N SER A 104 5.28 0.42 -10.21
CA SER A 104 6.32 -0.55 -10.57
C SER A 104 6.74 -0.43 -12.03
N GLU A 105 5.78 -0.31 -12.96
CA GLU A 105 6.11 -0.14 -14.38
C GLU A 105 6.78 1.20 -14.68
N LYS A 106 6.35 2.29 -14.05
CA LYS A 106 7.05 3.59 -14.16
C LYS A 106 8.49 3.51 -13.63
N VAL A 107 8.69 2.87 -12.48
CA VAL A 107 10.04 2.63 -11.92
C VAL A 107 10.90 1.84 -12.90
N ARG A 108 10.33 0.81 -13.53
CA ARG A 108 11.02 -0.01 -14.54
C ARG A 108 11.48 0.80 -15.75
N SER A 109 10.60 1.66 -16.29
CA SER A 109 10.86 2.35 -17.56
C SER A 109 11.59 3.68 -17.42
N GLU A 110 11.40 4.39 -16.30
CA GLU A 110 11.82 5.79 -16.17
C GLU A 110 12.98 5.98 -15.16
N LEU A 111 13.04 5.17 -14.09
CA LEU A 111 14.06 5.31 -13.06
C LEU A 111 15.36 4.54 -13.41
N THR A 112 16.10 5.08 -14.38
CA THR A 112 17.26 4.41 -15.02
C THR A 112 18.61 4.63 -14.33
N ILE A 113 18.61 5.21 -13.13
CA ILE A 113 19.82 5.65 -12.42
C ILE A 113 20.75 4.48 -11.98
N ASP A 114 20.20 3.29 -11.79
CA ASP A 114 20.97 2.08 -11.46
C ASP A 114 20.15 0.80 -11.80
N PRO A 115 20.81 -0.29 -12.26
CA PRO A 115 20.13 -1.57 -12.52
C PRO A 115 19.35 -2.16 -11.35
N TYR A 116 19.66 -1.73 -10.12
CA TYR A 116 18.88 -2.04 -8.93
C TYR A 116 17.38 -1.76 -9.12
N PHE A 117 17.01 -0.65 -9.75
CA PHE A 117 15.60 -0.25 -9.88
C PHE A 117 14.82 -1.13 -10.85
N LEU A 118 15.48 -1.72 -11.86
CA LEU A 118 14.88 -2.74 -12.71
C LEU A 118 14.48 -3.98 -11.88
N LYS A 119 15.40 -4.45 -11.03
CA LYS A 119 15.14 -5.58 -10.12
C LYS A 119 14.09 -5.22 -9.05
N LEU A 120 14.12 -3.98 -8.57
CA LEU A 120 13.14 -3.49 -7.61
C LEU A 120 11.73 -3.50 -8.19
N ALA A 121 11.55 -3.05 -9.43
CA ALA A 121 10.27 -3.12 -10.13
C ALA A 121 9.74 -4.57 -10.23
N ASP A 122 10.58 -5.53 -10.63
CA ASP A 122 10.19 -6.95 -10.62
C ASP A 122 9.71 -7.42 -9.24
N ALA A 123 10.43 -7.00 -8.19
CA ALA A 123 10.08 -7.35 -6.83
C ALA A 123 8.80 -6.65 -6.33
N MET A 124 8.52 -5.42 -6.77
CA MET A 124 7.28 -4.70 -6.48
C MET A 124 6.07 -5.40 -7.09
N ALA A 125 6.15 -5.83 -8.35
CA ALA A 125 5.10 -6.62 -8.97
C ALA A 125 4.91 -7.98 -8.27
N THR A 126 6.02 -8.65 -7.93
CA THR A 126 5.99 -9.91 -7.19
C THR A 126 5.35 -9.74 -5.80
N TRP A 127 5.62 -8.63 -5.13
CA TRP A 127 5.03 -8.31 -3.83
C TRP A 127 3.49 -8.27 -3.91
N ILE A 128 2.93 -7.63 -4.93
CA ILE A 128 1.47 -7.57 -5.12
C ILE A 128 0.90 -8.99 -5.36
N GLN A 129 1.55 -9.79 -6.19
CA GLN A 129 1.13 -11.19 -6.42
C GLN A 129 1.11 -12.00 -5.12
N CYS A 130 2.17 -11.89 -4.30
CA CYS A 130 2.24 -12.54 -3.00
C CYS A 130 1.18 -12.01 -2.03
N TRP A 131 0.95 -10.69 -2.04
CA TRP A 131 -0.06 -10.06 -1.20
C TRP A 131 -1.45 -10.61 -1.51
N GLU A 132 -1.86 -10.64 -2.77
CA GLU A 132 -3.16 -11.14 -3.19
C GLU A 132 -3.33 -12.63 -2.88
N ALA A 133 -2.28 -13.44 -3.11
CA ALA A 133 -2.30 -14.86 -2.78
C ALA A 133 -2.52 -15.13 -1.28
N LEU A 134 -1.99 -14.25 -0.42
CA LEU A 134 -2.12 -14.36 1.05
C LEU A 134 -3.37 -13.65 1.60
N ASN A 135 -4.00 -12.76 0.84
CA ASN A 135 -5.17 -11.99 1.24
C ASN A 135 -6.28 -12.11 0.16
N PRO A 136 -6.81 -13.33 -0.09
CA PRO A 136 -7.82 -13.51 -1.12
C PRO A 136 -9.08 -12.69 -0.80
N THR A 137 -9.54 -11.90 -1.77
CA THR A 137 -10.83 -11.21 -1.66
C THR A 137 -11.93 -12.26 -1.57
N PRO A 138 -12.83 -12.20 -0.57
CA PRO A 138 -13.94 -13.14 -0.51
C PRO A 138 -14.73 -13.05 -1.82
N THR A 139 -14.73 -14.13 -2.60
CA THR A 139 -15.66 -14.25 -3.72
C THR A 139 -17.05 -14.16 -3.12
N ALA A 140 -17.83 -13.14 -3.47
CA ALA A 140 -19.23 -13.08 -3.13
C ALA A 140 -19.92 -14.26 -3.83
N THR A 141 -20.00 -15.40 -3.15
CA THR A 141 -20.89 -16.48 -3.53
C THR A 141 -22.30 -15.94 -3.37
N LEU A 142 -22.90 -15.49 -4.47
CA LEU A 142 -24.33 -15.27 -4.60
C LEU A 142 -25.03 -16.62 -4.37
N THR A 143 -25.24 -17.00 -3.12
CA THR A 143 -26.31 -17.93 -2.79
C THR A 143 -27.61 -17.14 -2.97
N PRO A 144 -28.49 -17.52 -3.90
CA PRO A 144 -29.79 -16.88 -4.01
C PRO A 144 -30.51 -17.01 -2.67
N ASP A 145 -31.01 -15.88 -2.16
CA ASP A 145 -31.80 -15.79 -0.94
C ASP A 145 -32.95 -16.82 -1.01
N PRO A 146 -33.20 -17.64 0.02
CA PRO A 146 -34.36 -18.51 0.01
C PRO A 146 -35.62 -17.65 -0.09
N THR A 147 -36.42 -17.93 -1.12
CA THR A 147 -37.70 -17.27 -1.40
C THR A 147 -38.52 -17.16 -0.11
N PRO A 148 -39.00 -15.96 0.28
CA PRO A 148 -39.79 -15.82 1.49
C PRO A 148 -41.07 -16.67 1.37
N ALA A 149 -41.29 -17.52 2.38
CA ALA A 149 -42.48 -18.35 2.48
C ALA A 149 -43.75 -17.48 2.46
N PRO A 150 -44.85 -17.94 1.83
CA PRO A 150 -46.08 -17.17 1.77
C PRO A 150 -46.60 -16.90 3.18
N ALA A 151 -46.92 -15.64 3.45
CA ALA A 151 -47.45 -15.19 4.73
C ALA A 151 -48.71 -16.00 5.10
N ALA A 152 -48.69 -16.60 6.29
CA ALA A 152 -49.84 -17.27 6.86
C ALA A 152 -50.99 -16.25 7.02
N GLY A 153 -52.17 -16.62 6.53
CA GLY A 153 -53.34 -15.76 6.48
C GLY A 153 -53.73 -15.19 7.84
N ALA A 154 -54.15 -13.92 7.83
CA ALA A 154 -54.68 -13.22 8.99
C ALA A 154 -55.92 -13.96 9.55
N PRO A 155 -56.07 -14.08 10.88
CA PRO A 155 -57.28 -14.62 11.47
C PRO A 155 -58.45 -13.65 11.29
N ALA A 156 -59.64 -14.21 11.08
CA ALA A 156 -60.89 -13.49 10.89
C ALA A 156 -61.28 -12.69 12.16
N PRO A 157 -62.00 -11.56 12.03
CA PRO A 157 -62.38 -10.74 13.17
C PRO A 157 -63.44 -11.43 14.04
N GLU A 158 -63.24 -11.44 15.36
CA GLU A 158 -64.24 -11.83 16.34
C GLU A 158 -65.39 -10.80 16.37
N VAL A 159 -66.62 -11.31 16.29
CA VAL A 159 -67.85 -10.52 16.43
C VAL A 159 -68.14 -10.38 17.92
N GLU A 160 -67.93 -9.17 18.46
CA GLU A 160 -68.32 -8.84 19.83
C GLU A 160 -69.83 -8.59 19.88
N ALA A 161 -70.55 -9.47 20.59
CA ALA A 161 -71.99 -9.40 20.78
C ALA A 161 -72.34 -8.33 21.83
N ALA A 162 -73.35 -7.53 21.51
CA ALA A 162 -73.91 -6.49 22.36
C ALA A 162 -74.49 -7.02 23.68
N THR A 163 -74.25 -6.27 24.76
CA THR A 163 -75.16 -6.07 25.90
C THR A 163 -74.96 -4.69 26.49
#